data_AF-A0A8E7EHS5-F1
#
_entry.id   AF-A0A8E7EHS5-F1
#
_cell.length_a   1.000
_cell.length_b   1.000
_cell.length_c   1.000
_cell.angle_alpha   90.00
_cell.angle_beta   90.00
_cell.angle_gamma   90.00
#
_symmetry.space_group_name_H-M   'P 1'
#
loop_
_entity.id
_entity.type
_entity.pdbx_description
1 polymer ?
#
loop_
_entity_poly.entity_id
_entity_poly.type
_entity_poly.pdbx_seq_one_letter_code
_entity_poly.pdbx_strand_id
1 'polypeptide(L)' 'MTKKYEELISELKEIVKKIEDNNTSLDEMITLYEQGTILVRQCEDRLTEIEVKITELGRES' A
#
# COMPACT_ATOMS: atom_id res chain seq x y z
N MET A 1 -7.72 8.55 -10.60
CA MET A 1 -8.67 7.78 -9.80
C MET A 1 -7.91 7.20 -8.62
N THR A 2 -8.32 7.49 -7.39
CA THR A 2 -7.64 7.00 -6.17
C THR A 2 -8.02 5.54 -5.93
N LYS A 3 -7.04 4.63 -5.89
CA LYS A 3 -7.27 3.21 -5.60
C LYS A 3 -7.89 3.02 -4.20
N LYS A 4 -8.67 1.96 -4.01
CA LYS A 4 -9.20 1.58 -2.69
C LYS A 4 -8.09 0.96 -1.84
N TYR A 5 -8.22 1.05 -0.52
CA TYR A 5 -7.29 0.43 0.42
C TYR A 5 -7.13 -1.09 0.17
N GLU A 6 -8.24 -1.79 -0.08
CA GLU A 6 -8.25 -3.22 -0.38
C GLU A 6 -7.47 -3.57 -1.66
N GLU A 7 -7.48 -2.69 -2.66
CA GLU A 7 -6.73 -2.88 -3.90
C GLU A 7 -5.23 -2.68 -3.64
N LEU A 8 -4.86 -1.61 -2.93
CA LEU A 8 -3.48 -1.31 -2.56
C LEU A 8 -2.83 -2.42 -1.75
N ILE A 9 -3.53 -2.93 -0.73
CA ILE A 9 -3.02 -4.03 0.10
C ILE A 9 -2.94 -5.34 -0.67
N SER A 10 -3.86 -5.58 -1.62
CA SER A 10 -3.79 -6.76 -2.48
C SER A 10 -2.58 -6.71 -3.40
N GLU A 11 -2.31 -5.55 -4.02
CA GLU A 11 -1.12 -5.37 -4.87
C GLU A 11 0.18 -5.52 -4.07
N LEU A 12 0.23 -4.98 -2.85
CA LEU A 12 1.40 -5.11 -1.99
C LEU A 12 1.67 -6.58 -1.63
N LYS A 13 0.63 -7.36 -1.33
CA LYS A 13 0.77 -8.81 -1.05
C LYS A 13 1.32 -9.57 -2.25
N GLU A 14 0.88 -9.24 -3.46
CA GLU A 14 1.41 -9.87 -4.68
C GLU A 14 2.89 -9.50 -4.90
N ILE A 15 3.31 -8.28 -4.59
CA ILE A 15 4.72 -7.87 -4.64
C ILE A 15 5.55 -8.68 -3.64
N VAL A 16 5.10 -8.77 -2.38
CA VAL A 16 5.79 -9.54 -1.34
C VAL A 16 5.94 -11.00 -1.77
N LYS A 17 4.86 -11.60 -2.29
CA LYS A 17 4.89 -12.97 -2.80
C LYS A 17 5.92 -13.17 -3.92
N LYS A 18 6.06 -12.20 -4.84
CA LYS A 18 7.07 -12.25 -5.90
C LYS A 18 8.50 -12.10 -5.36
N ILE A 19 8.70 -11.28 -4.33
CA ILE A 19 10.01 -11.13 -3.68
C ILE A 19 10.40 -12.43 -2.95
N GLU A 20 9.42 -13.12 -2.35
CA GLU A 20 9.64 -14.41 -1.67
C GLU A 20 9.84 -15.58 -2.64
N ASP A 21 9.37 -15.46 -3.89
CA ASP A 21 9.62 -16.45 -4.93
C ASP A 21 11.10 -16.40 -5.37
N ASN A 22 11.79 -17.54 -5.25
CA ASN A 22 13.24 -17.67 -5.53
C ASN A 22 13.63 -17.54 -7.03
N ASN A 23 12.69 -17.12 -7.88
CA ASN A 23 12.87 -16.96 -9.33
C ASN A 23 13.02 -15.50 -9.77
N THR A 24 13.06 -14.55 -8.83
CA THR A 24 13.14 -13.12 -9.14
C THR A 24 14.61 -12.69 -9.28
N SER A 25 14.95 -12.05 -10.39
CA SER A 25 16.29 -11.50 -10.62
C SER A 25 16.60 -10.32 -9.69
N LEU A 26 17.88 -9.97 -9.50
CA LEU A 26 18.28 -8.86 -8.63
C LEU A 26 17.69 -7.52 -9.10
N ASP A 27 17.66 -7.26 -10.40
CA ASP A 27 17.08 -6.04 -10.98
C ASP A 27 15.56 -5.97 -10.78
N GLU A 28 14.87 -7.10 -10.89
CA GLU A 28 13.44 -7.21 -10.59
C GLU A 28 13.17 -7.03 -9.10
N MET A 29 14.02 -7.54 -8.21
CA MET A 29 13.89 -7.33 -6.76
C MET A 29 13.94 -5.86 -6.40
N ILE A 30 14.85 -5.09 -7.01
CA ILE A 30 14.94 -3.63 -6.78
C ILE A 30 13.63 -2.96 -7.22
N THR A 31 13.15 -3.30 -8.42
CA THR A 31 11.91 -2.74 -8.97
C THR A 31 10.69 -3.07 -8.09
N LEU A 32 10.56 -4.33 -7.66
CA LEU A 32 9.48 -4.79 -6.79
C LEU A 32 9.55 -4.10 -5.42
N TYR A 33 10.74 -3.90 -4.87
CA TYR A 33 10.93 -3.21 -3.60
C TYR A 33 10.51 -1.73 -3.66
N GLU A 34 10.90 -1.02 -4.73
CA GLU A 34 10.47 0.36 -4.96
C GLU A 34 8.95 0.47 -5.09
N GLN A 35 8.35 -0.43 -5.89
CA GLN A 35 6.88 -0.50 -6.04
C GLN A 35 6.19 -0.79 -4.71
N GLY A 36 6.69 -1.74 -3.93
CA GLY A 36 6.18 -2.06 -2.60
C GLY A 36 6.23 -0.86 -1.66
N THR A 37 7.34 -0.10 -1.67
CA THR A 37 7.50 1.10 -0.85
C THR A 37 6.48 2.19 -1.21
N ILE A 38 6.20 2.37 -2.51
CA ILE A 38 5.17 3.31 -2.97
C ILE A 38 3.77 2.87 -2.50
N LEU A 39 3.45 1.58 -2.62
CA LEU A 39 2.16 1.05 -2.18
C LEU A 39 1.95 1.20 -0.67
N VAL A 40 2.99 0.96 0.14
CA VAL A 40 2.95 1.16 1.60
C VAL A 40 2.58 2.61 1.91
N ARG A 41 3.23 3.59 1.28
CA ARG A 41 2.90 5.02 1.47
C ARG A 41 1.46 5.33 1.09
N GLN A 42 0.98 4.78 -0.03
CA GLN A 42 -0.41 4.99 -0.46
C GLN A 42 -1.43 4.38 0.52
N CYS A 43 -1.10 3.24 1.14
CA CYS A 43 -1.92 2.66 2.21
C CYS A 43 -1.97 3.56 3.44
N GLU A 44 -0.80 4.07 3.87
CA GLU A 44 -0.69 4.99 5.01
C GLU A 44 -1.50 6.28 4.77
N ASP A 45 -1.31 6.92 3.62
CA ASP A 45 -2.05 8.13 3.23
C ASP A 45 -3.56 7.91 3.27
N ARG A 46 -4.03 6.73 2.82
CA ARG A 46 -5.45 6.40 2.81
C ARG A 46 -6.00 6.17 4.22
N LEU A 47 -5.23 5.54 5.09
CA LEU A 47 -5.61 5.36 6.49
C LEU A 47 -5.70 6.72 7.19
N THR A 48 -4.71 7.59 6.99
CA THR A 48 -4.72 8.95 7.53
C THR A 48 -5.93 9.76 7.04
N GLU A 49 -6.26 9.69 5.74
CA GLU A 49 -7.44 10.39 5.21
C GLU A 49 -8.74 9.94 5.90
N ILE A 50 -8.87 8.63 6.15
CA ILE A 50 -10.03 8.05 6.83
C ILE A 50 -10.06 8.45 8.30
N GLU A 51 -8.92 8.38 8.98
CA GLU A 51 -8.78 8.76 10.40
C GLU A 51 -9.15 10.22 10.63
N VAL A 52 -8.70 11.13 9.76
CA VAL A 52 -9.07 12.54 9.80
C VAL A 52 -10.59 12.71 9.65
N LYS A 53 -11.21 12.05 8.67
CA LYS A 53 -12.66 12.11 8.48
C LYS A 53 -13.45 11.60 9.69
N ILE A 54 -13.01 10.48 10.28
CA ILE A 54 -13.64 9.92 11.49
C ILE A 54 -13.49 10.88 12.67
N THR A 55 -12.31 11.47 12.84
CA THR A 55 -12.02 12.41 13.92
C THR A 55 -12.88 13.66 13.82
N GLU A 56 -13.05 14.23 12.62
CA GLU A 56 -13.89 15.41 12.42
C GLU A 56 -15.37 15.09 12.68
N LEU A 57 -15.88 13.95 12.20
CA LEU A 57 -17.25 13.50 12.50
C LEU A 57 -17.49 13.31 14.00
N GLY A 58 -16.50 12.78 14.73
CA GLY A 58 -16.58 12.59 16.18
C GLY A 58 -16.52 13.89 16.99
N ARG A 59 -15.95 14.97 16.44
CA ARG A 59 -15.93 16.30 17.09
C ARG A 59 -17.24 17.07 16.94
N GLU A 60 -18.04 16.74 15.94
CA GLU A 60 -19.35 17.34 15.69
C GLU A 60 -20.50 16.63 16.44
N SER A 61 -20.17 15.62 17.26
CA SER A 61 -21.10 14.79 18.04
C SER A 61 -21.27 15.24 19.49
#